data_AF-A0A7W0R7F4-F1
#
_entry.id   AF-A0A7W0R7F4-F1
#
_cell.length_a   1.000
_cell.length_b   1.000
_cell.length_c   1.000
_cell.angle_alpha   90.00
_cell.angle_beta   90.00
_cell.angle_gamma   90.00
#
_symmetry.space_group_name_H-M   'P 1'
#
loop_
_entity.id
_entity.type
_entity.pdbx_description
1 polymer ?
#
loop_
_entity_poly.entity_id
_entity_poly.type
_entity_poly.pdbx_seq_one_letter_code
_entity_poly.pdbx_strand_id
1 'polypeptide(L)'
;MSYATPLEARIARKVTRAITEYNLIEDGDRVMVGLSGGKDSWALIQVLDVLRRRAPISFSLVAVTVDSGYNGYRHDLIARTCDAHGWEYRIEHTHIGEVIEDILETSDTPCSLCARLRRGVLYRMATEVGATKIALGHHLDDFVETLLLNL
;
A
#
# COMPACT_ATOMS: atom_id res chain seq x y z
N MET A 1 22.96 -1.32 -13.00
CA MET A 1 23.06 -1.16 -11.53
C MET A 1 22.69 -2.49 -10.89
N SER A 2 23.52 -3.06 -10.01
CA SER A 2 23.24 -4.35 -9.34
C SER A 2 22.20 -4.17 -8.23
N TYR A 3 21.43 -5.22 -7.91
CA TYR A 3 20.60 -5.23 -6.70
C TYR A 3 21.49 -5.18 -5.45
N ALA A 4 21.02 -4.55 -4.38
CA ALA A 4 21.77 -4.41 -3.13
C ALA A 4 22.01 -5.75 -2.44
N THR A 5 21.06 -6.69 -2.57
CA THR A 5 21.16 -8.04 -1.96
C THR A 5 20.57 -9.13 -2.87
N PRO A 6 20.93 -10.41 -2.65
CA PRO A 6 20.27 -11.53 -3.32
C PRO A 6 18.77 -11.61 -3.04
N LEU A 7 18.32 -11.20 -1.85
CA LEU A 7 16.91 -11.17 -1.49
C LEU A 7 16.15 -10.12 -2.30
N GLU A 8 16.69 -8.90 -2.39
CA GLU A 8 16.12 -7.83 -3.21
C GLU A 8 16.02 -8.27 -4.67
N ALA A 9 17.08 -8.88 -5.22
CA ALA A 9 17.06 -9.41 -6.58
C ALA A 9 15.95 -10.44 -6.80
N ARG A 10 15.75 -11.34 -5.82
CA ARG A 10 14.72 -12.39 -5.90
C ARG A 10 13.32 -11.81 -5.86
N ILE A 11 13.05 -10.85 -4.97
CA ILE A 11 11.74 -10.20 -4.86
C ILE A 11 11.46 -9.35 -6.09
N ALA A 12 12.41 -8.51 -6.50
CA ALA A 12 12.28 -7.63 -7.66
C ALA A 12 11.98 -8.42 -8.95
N ARG A 13 12.62 -9.59 -9.15
CA ARG A 13 12.32 -10.47 -10.30
C ARG A 13 10.88 -11.01 -10.27
N LYS A 14 10.39 -11.43 -9.11
CA LYS A 14 9.00 -11.92 -8.96
C LYS A 14 8.00 -10.80 -9.26
N VAL A 15 8.24 -9.60 -8.72
CA VAL A 15 7.39 -8.42 -8.92
C VAL A 15 7.43 -7.97 -10.38
N THR A 16 8.62 -7.91 -11.00
CA THR A 16 8.76 -7.58 -12.43
C THR A 16 7.96 -8.55 -13.30
N ARG A 17 8.08 -9.86 -13.03
CA ARG A 17 7.32 -10.88 -13.76
C ARG A 17 5.82 -10.63 -13.65
N ALA A 18 5.30 -10.38 -12.44
CA ALA A 18 3.88 -10.09 -12.24
C ALA A 18 3.45 -8.80 -12.97
N ILE A 19 4.23 -7.73 -12.89
CA ILE A 19 3.93 -6.47 -13.58
C ILE A 19 3.83 -6.68 -15.09
N THR A 20 4.79 -7.40 -15.69
CA THR A 20 4.81 -7.63 -17.14
C THR A 20 3.75 -8.64 -17.59
N GLU A 21 3.54 -9.73 -16.85
CA GLU A 21 2.59 -10.78 -17.21
C GLU A 21 1.14 -10.28 -17.18
N TYR A 22 0.81 -9.41 -16.23
CA TYR A 22 -0.55 -8.91 -16.02
C TYR A 22 -0.74 -7.43 -16.42
N ASN A 23 0.26 -6.81 -17.06
CA ASN A 23 0.24 -5.39 -17.45
C ASN A 23 -0.19 -4.45 -16.30
N LEU A 24 0.39 -4.64 -15.11
CA LEU A 24 -0.07 -3.94 -13.90
C LEU A 24 0.38 -2.48 -13.83
N ILE A 25 1.55 -2.16 -14.41
CA ILE A 25 2.15 -0.82 -14.43
C ILE A 25 2.67 -0.56 -15.84
N GLU A 26 2.33 0.61 -16.38
CA GLU A 26 2.58 1.06 -17.74
C GLU A 26 3.36 2.40 -17.73
N ASP A 27 3.86 2.81 -18.90
CA ASP A 27 4.58 4.08 -19.04
C ASP A 27 3.65 5.27 -18.75
N GLY A 28 4.16 6.23 -17.98
CA GLY A 28 3.42 7.40 -17.53
C GLY A 28 2.58 7.19 -16.27
N ASP A 29 2.52 5.97 -15.71
CA ASP A 29 1.68 5.71 -14.54
C ASP A 29 2.12 6.51 -13.30
N ARG A 30 1.11 6.91 -12.52
CA ARG A 30 1.30 7.36 -11.14
C ARG A 30 0.72 6.32 -10.21
N VAL A 31 1.61 5.57 -9.56
CA VAL A 31 1.24 4.44 -8.72
C VAL A 31 1.13 4.91 -7.27
N MET A 32 -0.09 4.88 -6.74
CA MET A 32 -0.33 5.08 -5.32
C MET A 32 -0.06 3.79 -4.55
N VAL A 33 0.87 3.82 -3.60
CA VAL A 33 1.16 2.68 -2.73
C VAL A 33 0.44 2.86 -1.40
N GLY A 34 -0.46 1.95 -1.05
CA GLY A 34 -1.09 1.94 0.26
C GLY A 34 -0.06 1.56 1.34
N LEU A 35 0.38 2.54 2.13
CA LEU A 35 1.46 2.41 3.10
C LEU A 35 0.89 2.35 4.53
N SER A 36 0.67 1.14 5.04
CA SER A 36 0.09 0.90 6.37
C SER A 36 1.10 0.96 7.51
N GLY A 37 2.40 1.00 7.20
CA GLY A 37 3.48 0.85 8.16
C GLY A 37 3.85 -0.61 8.48
N GLY A 38 3.11 -1.57 7.91
CA GLY A 38 3.44 -2.99 7.99
C GLY A 38 4.56 -3.40 7.04
N LYS A 39 5.25 -4.50 7.36
CA LYS A 39 6.42 -5.02 6.61
C LYS A 39 6.14 -5.18 5.10
N ASP A 40 4.93 -5.60 4.74
CA ASP A 40 4.58 -5.91 3.35
C ASP A 40 4.38 -4.64 2.53
N SER A 41 3.74 -3.62 3.13
CA SER A 41 3.62 -2.30 2.52
C SER A 41 4.98 -1.59 2.35
N TRP A 42 5.89 -1.75 3.32
CA TRP A 42 7.27 -1.26 3.21
C TRP A 42 8.06 -1.97 2.12
N ALA A 43 7.98 -3.30 2.08
CA ALA A 43 8.65 -4.09 1.06
C ALA A 43 8.13 -3.73 -0.35
N LEU A 44 6.82 -3.48 -0.48
CA LEU A 44 6.20 -3.10 -1.74
C LEU A 44 6.70 -1.74 -2.26
N ILE A 45 6.68 -0.67 -1.45
CA ILE A 45 7.17 0.62 -1.92
C ILE A 45 8.66 0.58 -2.23
N GLN A 46 9.45 -0.13 -1.42
CA GLN A 46 10.89 -0.26 -1.63
C GLN A 46 11.21 -1.01 -2.94
N VAL A 47 10.53 -2.12 -3.23
CA VAL A 47 10.78 -2.85 -4.48
C VAL A 47 10.33 -2.05 -5.70
N LEU A 48 9.20 -1.35 -5.62
CA LEU A 48 8.74 -0.49 -6.71
C LEU A 48 9.70 0.69 -6.95
N ASP A 49 10.28 1.26 -5.90
CA ASP A 49 11.29 2.33 -6.00
C ASP A 49 12.60 1.83 -6.64
N VAL A 50 13.00 0.58 -6.37
CA VAL A 50 14.12 -0.06 -7.06
C VAL A 50 13.78 -0.28 -8.54
N LEU A 51 12.57 -0.74 -8.85
CA LEU A 51 12.13 -1.05 -10.21
C LEU A 51 11.95 0.21 -11.06
N ARG A 52 11.36 1.30 -10.53
CA ARG A 52 11.15 2.55 -11.31
C ARG A 52 12.46 3.15 -11.83
N ARG A 53 13.56 2.93 -11.12
CA ARG A 53 14.90 3.42 -11.52
C ARG A 53 15.57 2.55 -12.59
N ARG A 54 15.00 1.40 -12.92
CA ARG A 54 15.60 0.37 -13.79
C ARG A 54 14.72 -0.04 -14.97
N ALA A 55 13.41 0.16 -14.84
CA ALA A 55 12.44 -0.24 -15.84
C ALA A 55 12.65 0.57 -17.15
N PRO A 56 12.31 -0.02 -18.31
CA PRO A 56 12.32 0.70 -19.59
C PRO A 56 11.13 1.67 -19.74
N ILE A 57 10.30 1.81 -18.70
CA ILE A 57 9.14 2.70 -18.62
C ILE A 57 9.32 3.65 -17.44
N SER A 58 8.78 4.85 -17.57
CA SER A 58 8.78 5.90 -16.55
C SER A 58 7.47 5.89 -15.79
N PHE A 59 7.52 5.66 -14.47
CA PHE A 59 6.36 5.79 -13.60
C PHE A 59 6.76 6.44 -12.27
N SER A 60 5.80 7.11 -11.63
CA SER A 60 5.98 7.80 -10.36
C SER A 60 5.29 7.06 -9.21
N LEU A 61 5.78 7.30 -7.99
CA LEU A 61 5.25 6.69 -6.76
C LEU A 61 4.77 7.77 -5.81
N VAL A 62 3.61 7.55 -5.19
CA VAL A 62 3.13 8.31 -4.04
C VAL A 62 2.66 7.34 -2.97
N ALA A 63 3.21 7.46 -1.76
CA ALA A 63 2.76 6.68 -0.61
C ALA A 63 1.49 7.31 -0.03
N VAL A 64 0.47 6.51 0.26
CA VAL A 64 -0.73 6.99 0.94
C VAL A 64 -1.01 6.15 2.17
N THR A 65 -1.10 6.82 3.31
CA THR A 65 -1.46 6.23 4.60
C THR A 65 -2.83 6.71 5.01
N VAL A 66 -3.74 5.77 5.27
CA VAL A 66 -5.03 6.07 5.93
C VAL A 66 -4.85 5.77 7.41
N ASP A 67 -4.70 6.83 8.20
CA ASP A 67 -4.64 6.75 9.65
C ASP A 67 -6.08 6.70 10.19
N SER A 68 -6.46 5.54 10.72
CA SER A 68 -7.79 5.30 11.26
C SER A 68 -8.06 5.96 12.61
N GLY A 69 -7.08 6.63 13.21
CA GLY A 69 -7.24 7.32 14.50
C GLY A 69 -7.05 6.40 15.71
N TYR A 70 -6.54 5.17 15.52
CA TYR A 70 -6.22 4.28 16.63
C TYR A 70 -5.01 4.79 17.41
N ASN A 71 -5.12 4.77 18.74
CA ASN A 71 -4.03 5.21 19.61
C ASN A 71 -2.75 4.40 19.38
N GLY A 72 -1.61 5.07 19.27
CA GLY A 72 -0.31 4.46 19.04
C GLY A 72 0.02 4.16 17.57
N TYR A 73 -0.84 4.53 16.60
CA TYR A 73 -0.49 4.41 15.19
C TYR A 73 0.69 5.32 14.84
N ARG A 74 1.76 4.74 14.30
CA ARG A 74 3.05 5.45 14.12
C ARG A 74 3.14 6.17 12.78
N HIS A 75 2.20 7.06 12.48
CA HIS A 75 2.24 7.88 11.25
C HIS A 75 3.51 8.73 11.15
N ASP A 76 4.05 9.21 12.28
CA ASP A 76 5.32 9.96 12.31
C ASP A 76 6.52 9.15 11.80
N LEU A 77 6.54 7.85 12.10
CA LEU A 77 7.59 6.97 11.59
C LEU A 77 7.46 6.83 10.07
N ILE A 78 6.23 6.69 9.58
CA ILE A 78 5.96 6.59 8.14
C ILE A 78 6.44 7.86 7.43
N ALA A 79 6.06 9.04 7.94
CA ALA A 79 6.47 10.33 7.40
C ALA A 79 8.00 10.46 7.33
N ARG A 80 8.69 10.27 8.47
CA ARG A 80 10.16 10.38 8.53
C ARG A 80 10.87 9.38 7.61
N THR A 81 10.35 8.17 7.47
CA THR A 81 10.92 7.18 6.55
C THR A 81 10.71 7.60 5.09
N CYS A 82 9.53 8.11 4.72
CA CYS A 82 9.29 8.61 3.37
C CYS A 82 10.20 9.81 3.05
N ASP A 83 10.36 10.75 3.99
CA ASP A 83 11.29 11.88 3.86
C ASP A 83 12.73 11.41 3.64
N ALA A 84 13.21 10.45 4.45
CA ALA A 84 14.56 9.92 4.35
C ALA A 84 14.85 9.22 3.01
N HIS A 85 13.82 8.64 2.37
CA HIS A 85 13.92 8.00 1.07
C HIS A 85 13.58 8.93 -0.12
N GLY A 86 13.13 10.15 0.15
CA GLY A 86 12.65 11.08 -0.88
C GLY A 86 11.41 10.56 -1.62
N TRP A 87 10.56 9.80 -0.94
CA TRP A 87 9.28 9.35 -1.47
C TRP A 87 8.21 10.42 -1.23
N GLU A 88 7.45 10.76 -2.27
CA GLU A 88 6.25 11.57 -2.08
C GLU A 88 5.24 10.78 -1.23
N TYR A 89 4.62 11.43 -0.25
CA TYR A 89 3.63 10.78 0.61
C TYR A 89 2.48 11.71 0.99
N ARG A 90 1.34 11.11 1.33
CA ARG A 90 0.18 11.74 1.96
C ARG A 90 -0.32 10.88 3.11
N ILE A 91 -0.60 11.51 4.23
CA ILE A 91 -1.21 10.86 5.40
C ILE A 91 -2.57 11.50 5.58
N GLU A 92 -3.62 10.69 5.52
CA GLU A 92 -4.98 11.11 5.76
C GLU A 92 -5.40 10.65 7.15
N HIS A 93 -5.62 11.61 8.05
CA HIS A 93 -6.15 11.34 9.38
C HIS A 93 -7.67 11.24 9.33
N THR A 94 -8.22 10.18 9.92
CA THR A 94 -9.65 9.88 9.87
C THR A 94 -10.17 9.50 11.25
N HIS A 95 -11.47 9.65 11.45
CA HIS A 95 -12.18 9.21 12.67
C HIS A 95 -12.79 7.81 12.50
N ILE A 96 -12.21 6.97 11.64
CA ILE A 96 -12.76 5.64 11.35
C ILE A 96 -12.81 4.79 12.62
N GLY A 97 -11.79 4.86 13.48
CA GLY A 97 -11.75 4.15 14.75
C GLY A 97 -12.91 4.53 15.66
N GLU A 98 -13.13 5.82 15.88
CA GLU A 98 -14.24 6.36 16.68
C GLU A 98 -15.59 5.93 16.11
N VAL A 99 -15.80 6.06 14.80
CA VAL A 99 -17.05 5.66 14.13
C VAL A 99 -17.34 4.16 14.28
N ILE A 100 -16.30 3.31 14.31
CA ILE A 100 -16.46 1.87 14.53
C ILE A 100 -16.88 1.60 15.98
N GLU A 101 -16.23 2.26 16.94
CA GLU A 101 -16.55 2.13 18.37
C GLU A 101 -17.97 2.62 18.69
N ASP A 102 -18.46 3.64 18.00
CA ASP A 102 -19.83 4.16 18.17
C ASP A 102 -20.92 3.28 17.55
N ILE A 103 -20.61 2.56 16.47
CA ILE A 103 -21.61 1.81 15.69
C ILE A 103 -21.74 0.35 16.16
N LEU A 104 -20.65 -0.26 16.61
CA LEU A 104 -20.58 -1.69 16.81
C LEU A 104 -20.66 -2.06 18.28
N GLU A 105 -21.47 -3.08 18.58
CA GLU A 105 -21.47 -3.72 19.88
C GLU A 105 -20.23 -4.61 20.03
N THR A 106 -19.81 -4.92 21.26
CA THR A 106 -18.62 -5.75 21.54
C THR A 106 -18.64 -7.12 20.84
N SER A 107 -19.83 -7.63 20.48
CA SER A 107 -20.04 -8.90 19.77
C SER A 107 -19.95 -8.81 18.25
N ASP A 108 -19.94 -7.61 17.68
CA ASP A 108 -19.91 -7.43 16.23
C ASP A 108 -18.50 -7.66 15.67
N THR A 109 -18.40 -7.90 14.36
CA THR A 109 -17.13 -8.06 13.66
C THR A 109 -16.70 -6.73 13.02
N PRO A 110 -15.82 -5.93 13.66
CA PRO A 110 -15.51 -4.57 13.21
C PRO A 110 -14.75 -4.49 11.91
N CYS A 111 -14.09 -5.58 11.52
CA CYS A 111 -13.17 -5.60 10.41
C CYS A 111 -13.84 -5.31 9.05
N SER A 112 -15.10 -5.72 8.86
CA SER A 112 -15.81 -5.53 7.59
C SER A 112 -16.14 -4.05 7.32
N LEU A 113 -16.68 -3.35 8.32
CA LEU A 113 -17.00 -1.92 8.25
C LEU A 113 -15.73 -1.08 8.17
N CYS A 114 -14.72 -1.38 8.99
CA CYS A 114 -13.42 -0.72 8.96
C CYS A 114 -12.77 -0.80 7.57
N ALA A 115 -12.71 -2.01 7.00
CA ALA A 115 -12.13 -2.22 5.68
C ALA A 115 -12.89 -1.45 4.58
N ARG A 116 -14.22 -1.36 4.66
CA ARG A 116 -15.04 -0.58 3.73
C ARG A 116 -14.75 0.91 3.82
N LEU A 117 -14.72 1.48 5.03
CA LEU A 117 -14.45 2.90 5.25
C LEU A 117 -13.05 3.28 4.77
N ARG A 118 -12.03 2.48 5.15
CA ARG A 118 -10.64 2.71 4.72
C ARG A 118 -10.49 2.66 3.20
N ARG A 119 -11.20 1.73 2.53
CA ARG A 119 -11.18 1.62 1.07
C ARG A 119 -11.81 2.83 0.39
N GLY A 120 -12.89 3.37 0.96
CA GLY A 120 -13.51 4.62 0.48
C GLY A 120 -12.52 5.80 0.53
N VAL A 121 -11.84 5.97 1.66
CA VAL A 121 -10.78 6.99 1.81
C VAL A 121 -9.65 6.76 0.81
N LEU A 122 -9.19 5.51 0.67
CA LEU A 122 -8.12 5.15 -0.26
C LEU A 122 -8.45 5.54 -1.72
N TYR A 123 -9.69 5.28 -2.19
CA TYR A 123 -10.10 5.63 -3.55
C TYR A 123 -10.26 7.14 -3.76
N ARG A 124 -10.74 7.86 -2.74
CA ARG A 124 -10.75 9.33 -2.77
C ARG A 124 -9.33 9.87 -2.91
N MET A 125 -8.41 9.41 -2.05
CA MET A 125 -7.01 9.82 -2.08
C MET A 125 -6.34 9.51 -3.42
N ALA A 126 -6.63 8.34 -4.02
CA ALA A 126 -6.11 7.99 -5.35
C ALA A 126 -6.48 9.05 -6.40
N THR A 127 -7.70 9.57 -6.33
CA THR A 127 -8.17 10.63 -7.24
C THR A 127 -7.47 11.96 -6.96
N GLU A 128 -7.37 12.35 -5.69
CA GLU A 128 -6.74 13.61 -5.26
C GLU A 128 -5.25 13.70 -5.60
N VAL A 129 -4.53 12.58 -5.49
CA VAL A 129 -3.11 12.50 -5.88
C VAL A 129 -2.93 12.21 -7.37
N GLY A 130 -4.01 12.06 -8.15
CA GLY A 130 -3.93 11.77 -9.58
C GLY A 130 -3.28 10.42 -9.89
N ALA A 131 -3.49 9.41 -9.06
CA ALA A 131 -2.98 8.07 -9.28
C ALA A 131 -3.78 7.33 -10.35
N THR A 132 -3.06 6.67 -11.26
CA THR A 132 -3.64 5.81 -12.30
C THR A 132 -3.72 4.35 -11.87
N LYS A 133 -2.90 3.95 -10.89
CA LYS A 133 -2.87 2.59 -10.31
C LYS A 133 -2.80 2.66 -8.79
N ILE A 134 -3.35 1.64 -8.12
CA ILE A 134 -3.24 1.44 -6.67
C ILE A 134 -2.51 0.13 -6.39
N ALA A 135 -1.39 0.20 -5.69
CA ALA A 135 -0.61 -0.96 -5.26
C ALA A 135 -0.81 -1.20 -3.76
N LEU A 136 -1.20 -2.43 -3.40
CA LEU A 136 -1.45 -2.86 -2.02
C LEU A 136 -0.56 -4.05 -1.68
N GLY A 137 -0.06 -4.10 -0.44
CA GLY A 137 0.87 -5.11 0.04
C GLY A 137 0.28 -6.50 0.29
N HIS A 138 -0.78 -6.90 -0.42
CA HIS A 138 -1.34 -8.24 -0.29
C HIS A 138 -0.40 -9.28 -0.93
N HIS A 139 -0.20 -10.39 -0.25
CA HIS A 139 0.68 -11.48 -0.67
C HIS A 139 -0.05 -12.82 -0.78
N LEU A 140 0.69 -13.88 -1.10
CA LEU A 140 0.12 -15.21 -1.36
C LEU A 140 -0.73 -15.74 -0.20
N ASP A 141 -0.27 -15.58 1.04
CA ASP A 141 -0.99 -16.12 2.20
C ASP A 141 -2.37 -15.44 2.35
N ASP A 142 -2.47 -14.11 2.21
CA ASP A 142 -3.75 -13.39 2.18
C ASP A 142 -4.71 -13.95 1.11
N PHE A 143 -4.18 -14.33 -0.06
CA PHE A 143 -5.00 -14.93 -1.12
C PHE A 143 -5.50 -16.33 -0.73
N VAL A 144 -4.64 -17.15 -0.11
CA VAL A 144 -5.03 -18.47 0.39
C VAL A 144 -6.08 -18.35 1.50
N GLU A 145 -5.88 -17.44 2.45
CA GLU A 145 -6.85 -17.16 3.51
C GLU A 145 -8.19 -16.70 2.92
N THR A 146 -8.16 -15.78 1.96
CA THR A 146 -9.37 -15.30 1.27
C THR A 146 -10.06 -16.46 0.55
N LEU A 147 -9.33 -17.33 -0.14
CA LEU A 147 -9.91 -18.49 -0.80
C LEU A 147 -10.62 -19.40 0.21
N LEU A 148 -9.97 -19.73 1.33
CA LEU A 148 -10.54 -20.61 2.35
C LEU A 148 -11.78 -20.01 3.04
N LEU A 149 -11.82 -18.69 3.24
CA LEU A 149 -13.00 -18.01 3.79
C LEU A 149 -14.22 -18.03 2.85
N ASN A 150 -14.02 -18.32 1.56
CA ASN A 150 -15.07 -18.33 0.54
C ASN A 150 -15.47 -19.76 0.07
N LEU A 151 -14.94 -20.82 0.69
CA LEU A 151 -15.36 -22.21 0.47
C LEU A 151 -16.52 -22.58 1.39
#